data_AF-A0A4Q5GJA7-F1
#
_entry.id   AF-A0A4Q5GJA7-F1
#
_cell.length_a   1.000
_cell.length_b   1.000
_cell.length_c   1.000
_cell.angle_alpha   90.00
_cell.angle_beta   90.00
_cell.angle_gamma   90.00
#
_symmetry.space_group_name_H-M   'P 1'
#
loop_
_entity.id
_entity.type
_entity.pdbx_description
1 polymer ?
#
loop_
_entity_poly.entity_id
_entity_poly.type
_entity_poly.pdbx_seq_one_letter_code
_entity_poly.pdbx_strand_id
1 'polypeptide(L)'
;MKDFLKFTLATVTGIIVSSVVLFFISILVVFSMVSSSESETQVRKNSVMMLDLNGTLAERSQENPLDILMKDDYKTYGLDDVLSSIRKAKENENIKGIYIQANSLSAGYASLEEIRHALKDFKESGKFIVAYGDSYTQSLYYLSSIADKVMLNPQGMLEWRGLAATPMFFKDLLEKIGVEMQVFKVGTYKSAVEPFIATEMSPANREQVNVYLSSVWGQITGDIAESRNLSVEALNKEADRMLMFYPAEESVKNGLVDTLIYKNDVRDYLKTLVGIDKDDDMPVLGIQDMVNVKKNVPKDKSGNVIAVYYAYGEIDGGSSASTEEGINSEKVIRDLRKLKDDENVKAVVLRVNSPGGSAYGSEQIWYAVEQLKKEKTVIVSMGDYAASGGYYIACNADTIVAEPTTLTGSIGIFGMMPNAKGLTEKLGLNFDVVKTNPYADFGNLTRPMNDGEKGLMQMYVNNGYKLFLTRCSDGRGISMEELDKIAQGRVWTGSTAKELGLVDELGGLDKALEIAVTKAGVDAYTVMNYPKKEGFLESLMNTNPGNYIKARMLNGKMSDVYRQFGIIENFDKIDRIQARVPFELNIQ
;
A
#
# COMPACT_ATOMS: atom_id res chain seq x y z
N MET A 1 7.31 33.36 -55.59
CA MET A 1 8.49 33.11 -54.73
C MET A 1 8.68 34.15 -53.63
N LYS A 2 8.64 35.47 -53.90
CA LYS A 2 8.81 36.50 -52.84
C LYS A 2 7.74 36.44 -51.74
N ASP A 3 6.47 36.29 -52.10
CA ASP A 3 5.40 36.22 -51.11
C ASP A 3 5.45 34.94 -50.27
N PHE A 4 5.79 33.81 -50.89
CA PHE A 4 6.03 32.55 -50.19
C PHE A 4 7.11 32.70 -49.11
N LEU A 5 8.30 33.23 -49.48
CA LEU A 5 9.38 33.45 -48.52
C LEU A 5 8.99 34.45 -47.42
N LYS A 6 8.22 35.49 -47.75
CA LYS A 6 7.72 36.48 -46.77
C LYS A 6 6.78 35.83 -45.74
N PHE A 7 5.80 35.04 -46.17
CA PHE A 7 4.88 34.36 -45.26
C PHE A 7 5.57 33.26 -44.46
N THR A 8 6.45 32.46 -45.08
CA THR A 8 7.23 31.44 -44.37
C THR A 8 8.10 32.07 -43.27
N LEU A 9 8.83 33.14 -43.57
CA LEU A 9 9.64 33.83 -42.56
C LEU A 9 8.78 34.47 -41.46
N ALA A 10 7.65 35.09 -41.81
CA ALA A 10 6.73 35.64 -40.82
C ALA A 10 6.14 34.57 -39.90
N THR A 11 5.77 33.40 -40.44
CA THR A 11 5.30 32.26 -39.65
C THR A 11 6.41 31.70 -38.77
N VAL A 12 7.63 31.52 -39.28
CA VAL A 12 8.78 31.06 -38.49
C VAL A 12 9.09 32.04 -37.35
N THR A 13 9.12 33.35 -37.63
CA THR A 13 9.31 34.37 -36.60
C THR A 13 8.17 34.38 -35.59
N GLY A 14 6.92 34.27 -36.05
CA GLY A 14 5.75 34.16 -35.17
C GLY A 14 5.83 32.94 -34.26
N ILE A 15 6.23 31.78 -34.78
CA ILE A 15 6.45 30.56 -34.01
C ILE A 15 7.57 30.80 -32.98
N ILE A 16 8.74 31.30 -33.38
CA ILE A 16 9.86 31.55 -32.47
C ILE A 16 9.46 32.51 -31.33
N VAL A 17 8.82 33.64 -31.66
CA VAL A 17 8.37 34.62 -30.66
C VAL A 17 7.32 33.99 -29.73
N SER A 18 6.34 33.28 -30.28
CA SER A 18 5.32 32.60 -29.46
C SER A 18 5.94 31.54 -28.55
N SER A 19 6.91 30.76 -29.03
CA SER A 19 7.63 29.76 -28.24
C SER A 19 8.43 30.40 -27.12
N VAL A 20 9.09 31.53 -27.36
CA VAL A 20 9.83 32.26 -26.32
C VAL A 20 8.88 32.81 -25.26
N VAL A 21 7.75 33.40 -25.66
CA VAL A 21 6.74 33.90 -24.72
C VAL A 21 6.16 32.76 -23.89
N LEU A 22 5.77 31.65 -24.53
CA LEU A 22 5.25 30.45 -23.86
C LEU A 22 6.28 29.85 -22.90
N PHE A 23 7.56 29.86 -23.28
CA PHE A 23 8.65 29.41 -22.41
C PHE A 23 8.73 30.26 -21.12
N PHE A 24 8.72 31.59 -21.22
CA PHE A 24 8.73 32.45 -20.03
C PHE A 24 7.46 32.32 -19.18
N ILE A 25 6.29 32.20 -19.81
CA ILE A 25 5.03 31.92 -19.10
C ILE A 25 5.12 30.58 -18.37
N SER A 26 5.65 29.53 -19.01
CA SER A 26 5.82 28.22 -18.38
C SER A 26 6.76 28.28 -17.18
N ILE A 27 7.86 29.04 -17.26
CA ILE A 27 8.78 29.25 -16.13
C ILE A 27 8.06 29.97 -14.98
N LEU A 28 7.28 31.01 -15.27
CA LEU A 28 6.54 31.74 -14.24
C LEU A 28 5.50 30.85 -13.55
N VAL A 29 4.81 30.00 -14.32
CA VAL A 29 3.85 29.03 -13.78
C VAL A 29 4.57 28.01 -12.88
N VAL A 30 5.68 27.41 -13.34
CA VAL A 30 6.46 26.45 -12.55
C VAL A 30 7.02 27.12 -11.29
N PHE A 31 7.57 28.33 -11.38
CA PHE A 31 8.08 29.07 -10.24
C PHE A 31 6.98 29.38 -9.22
N SER A 32 5.80 29.78 -9.68
CA SER A 32 4.63 30.00 -8.81
C SER A 32 4.19 28.71 -8.12
N MET A 33 4.20 27.57 -8.83
CA MET A 33 3.86 26.27 -8.26
C MET A 33 4.86 25.85 -7.19
N VAL A 34 6.17 25.91 -7.47
CA VAL A 34 7.23 25.59 -6.51
C VAL A 34 7.16 26.48 -5.26
N SER A 35 6.98 27.78 -5.45
CA SER A 35 6.85 28.71 -4.32
C SER A 35 5.62 28.44 -3.47
N SER A 36 4.54 27.94 -4.07
CA SER A 36 3.32 27.59 -3.33
C SER A 36 3.47 26.27 -2.56
N SER A 37 4.11 25.26 -3.15
CA SER A 37 4.32 23.95 -2.50
C SER A 37 5.24 24.03 -1.29
N GLU A 38 6.18 24.99 -1.26
CA GLU A 38 7.11 25.18 -0.13
C GLU A 38 6.60 26.15 0.94
N SER A 39 5.39 26.71 0.76
CA SER A 39 4.86 27.69 1.69
C SER A 39 4.37 27.05 3.00
N GLU A 40 4.76 27.65 4.12
CA GLU A 40 4.32 27.21 5.45
C GLU A 40 2.86 27.56 5.70
N THR A 41 2.07 26.58 6.14
CA THR A 41 0.66 26.79 6.50
C THR A 41 0.54 27.34 7.93
N GLN A 42 -0.07 28.51 8.07
CA GLN A 42 -0.45 29.06 9.38
C GLN A 42 -1.84 28.59 9.80
N VAL A 43 -1.92 27.93 10.96
CA VAL A 43 -3.19 27.44 11.52
C VAL A 43 -3.90 28.57 12.28
N ARG A 44 -5.03 29.04 11.74
CA ARG A 44 -5.87 30.09 12.34
C ARG A 44 -6.70 29.55 13.51
N LYS A 45 -7.12 30.41 14.44
CA LYS A 45 -8.00 30.01 15.56
C LYS A 45 -9.31 29.39 15.04
N ASN A 46 -9.85 28.45 15.81
CA ASN A 46 -11.11 27.76 15.51
C ASN A 46 -11.11 27.00 14.18
N SER A 47 -9.94 26.50 13.77
CA SER A 47 -9.80 25.68 12.56
C SER A 47 -10.30 24.25 12.79
N VAL A 48 -10.76 23.62 11.72
CA VAL A 48 -11.09 22.18 11.67
C VAL A 48 -10.19 21.51 10.64
N MET A 49 -9.58 20.38 11.01
CA MET A 49 -8.87 19.55 10.03
C MET A 49 -9.89 18.69 9.27
N MET A 50 -9.81 18.67 7.95
CA MET A 50 -10.67 17.84 7.09
C MET A 50 -9.88 16.68 6.51
N LEU A 51 -10.35 15.47 6.78
CA LEU A 51 -9.99 14.26 6.05
C LEU A 51 -10.98 14.10 4.90
N ASP A 52 -10.68 14.71 3.75
CA ASP A 52 -11.44 14.52 2.52
C ASP A 52 -10.95 13.25 1.83
N LEU A 53 -11.65 12.14 2.05
CA LEU A 53 -11.21 10.80 1.65
C LEU A 53 -11.81 10.45 0.28
N ASN A 54 -11.09 10.80 -0.79
CA ASN A 54 -11.49 10.55 -2.18
C ASN A 54 -10.30 10.17 -3.08
N GLY A 55 -10.09 8.88 -3.31
CA GLY A 55 -9.05 8.38 -4.22
C GLY A 55 -8.43 7.06 -3.74
N THR A 56 -7.10 6.97 -3.74
CA THR A 56 -6.35 5.78 -3.27
C THR A 56 -5.40 6.17 -2.15
N LEU A 57 -5.22 5.29 -1.17
CA LEU A 57 -4.21 5.39 -0.14
C LEU A 57 -2.99 4.55 -0.53
N ALA A 58 -1.84 5.18 -0.57
CA ALA A 58 -0.54 4.55 -0.72
C ALA A 58 0.24 4.65 0.58
N GLU A 59 1.28 3.82 0.75
CA GLU A 59 2.17 3.91 1.91
C GLU A 59 2.77 5.31 2.04
N ARG A 60 3.19 5.86 0.90
CA ARG A 60 3.65 7.25 0.75
C ARG A 60 3.20 7.79 -0.58
N SER A 61 2.88 9.08 -0.62
CA SER A 61 2.56 9.78 -1.86
C SER A 61 3.65 10.80 -2.21
N GLN A 62 3.75 11.13 -3.50
CA GLN A 62 4.46 12.29 -4.00
C GLN A 62 3.48 13.13 -4.82
N GLU A 63 3.55 14.45 -4.68
CA GLU A 63 2.76 15.33 -5.54
C GLU A 63 3.19 15.16 -7.00
N ASN A 64 2.21 14.93 -7.87
CA ASN A 64 2.43 14.95 -9.31
C ASN A 64 2.05 16.33 -9.86
N PRO A 65 3.01 17.07 -10.46
CA PRO A 65 2.73 18.37 -11.07
C PRO A 65 1.62 18.35 -12.13
N LEU A 66 1.43 17.22 -12.82
CA LEU A 66 0.37 17.06 -13.83
C LEU A 66 -1.03 16.99 -13.22
N ASP A 67 -1.20 16.45 -12.00
CA ASP A 67 -2.50 16.40 -11.33
C ASP A 67 -3.02 17.81 -11.03
N ILE A 68 -2.11 18.68 -10.57
CA ILE A 68 -2.40 20.10 -10.30
C ILE A 68 -2.82 20.82 -11.59
N LEU A 69 -2.12 20.58 -12.70
CA LEU A 69 -2.41 21.21 -13.98
C LEU A 69 -3.75 20.74 -14.57
N MET A 70 -4.05 19.45 -14.44
CA MET A 70 -5.25 18.83 -15.01
C MET A 70 -6.50 18.98 -14.13
N LYS A 71 -6.36 19.49 -12.89
CA LYS A 71 -7.43 19.60 -11.89
C LYS A 71 -8.17 18.28 -11.70
N ASP A 72 -7.43 17.19 -11.56
CA ASP A 72 -8.03 15.89 -11.31
C ASP A 72 -8.52 15.80 -9.85
N ASP A 73 -9.74 15.31 -9.65
CA ASP A 73 -10.35 15.18 -8.32
C ASP A 73 -9.95 13.86 -7.63
N TYR A 74 -9.33 12.93 -8.38
CA TYR A 74 -8.86 11.64 -7.86
C TYR A 74 -7.44 11.76 -7.29
N LYS A 75 -7.28 11.58 -5.98
CA LYS A 75 -6.02 11.84 -5.28
C LYS A 75 -5.36 10.55 -4.78
N THR A 76 -4.03 10.53 -4.80
CA THR A 76 -3.25 9.52 -4.06
C THR A 76 -2.81 10.14 -2.74
N TYR A 77 -3.26 9.59 -1.62
CA TYR A 77 -2.87 10.01 -0.27
C TYR A 77 -1.72 9.15 0.23
N GLY A 78 -0.74 9.77 0.91
CA GLY A 78 0.27 9.02 1.65
C GLY A 78 -0.24 8.71 3.06
N LEU A 79 -0.18 7.45 3.49
CA LEU A 79 -0.47 7.07 4.86
C LEU A 79 0.43 7.85 5.85
N ASP A 80 1.71 8.05 5.50
CA ASP A 80 2.64 8.86 6.29
C ASP A 80 2.15 10.30 6.51
N ASP A 81 1.59 10.92 5.47
CA ASP A 81 1.05 12.27 5.51
C ASP A 81 -0.26 12.34 6.30
N VAL A 82 -1.14 11.34 6.17
CA VAL A 82 -2.40 11.25 6.94
C VAL A 82 -2.10 11.14 8.44
N LEU A 83 -1.27 10.17 8.83
CA LEU A 83 -0.91 9.94 10.24
C LEU A 83 -0.19 11.16 10.84
N SER A 84 0.76 11.74 10.10
CA SER A 84 1.43 12.95 10.57
C SER A 84 0.47 14.13 10.70
N SER A 85 -0.54 14.24 9.85
CA SER A 85 -1.52 15.33 9.90
C SER A 85 -2.45 15.20 11.09
N ILE A 86 -2.94 13.99 11.39
CA ILE A 86 -3.75 13.72 12.59
C ILE A 86 -2.97 14.05 13.86
N ARG A 87 -1.69 13.68 13.94
CA ARG A 87 -0.84 14.03 15.09
C ARG A 87 -0.66 15.54 15.25
N LYS A 88 -0.35 16.25 14.17
CA LYS A 88 -0.25 17.72 14.21
C LYS A 88 -1.58 18.37 14.62
N ALA A 89 -2.71 17.82 14.19
CA ALA A 89 -4.03 18.28 14.61
C ALA A 89 -4.28 18.04 16.10
N LYS A 90 -3.83 16.90 16.66
CA LYS A 90 -3.88 16.62 18.10
C LYS A 90 -3.08 17.66 18.90
N GLU A 91 -1.86 17.95 18.47
CA GLU A 91 -0.94 18.85 19.18
C GLU A 91 -1.26 20.35 19.01
N ASN A 92 -2.00 20.75 17.98
CA ASN A 92 -2.26 22.16 17.68
C ASN A 92 -3.53 22.69 18.35
N GLU A 93 -3.41 23.64 19.28
CA GLU A 93 -4.54 24.22 20.05
C GLU A 93 -5.58 24.96 19.20
N ASN A 94 -5.18 25.42 18.01
CA ASN A 94 -6.08 26.13 17.10
C ASN A 94 -6.97 25.19 16.28
N ILE A 95 -6.60 23.89 16.18
CA ILE A 95 -7.45 22.85 15.61
C ILE A 95 -8.41 22.36 16.70
N LYS A 96 -9.72 22.49 16.46
CA LYS A 96 -10.76 22.13 17.45
C LYS A 96 -11.31 20.72 17.27
N GLY A 97 -11.14 20.13 16.09
CA GLY A 97 -11.60 18.79 15.79
C GLY A 97 -11.22 18.34 14.38
N ILE A 98 -11.58 17.10 14.07
CA ILE A 98 -11.43 16.48 12.75
C ILE A 98 -12.81 16.28 12.13
N TYR A 99 -12.95 16.67 10.87
CA TYR A 99 -14.08 16.35 10.02
C TYR A 99 -13.68 15.29 8.99
N ILE A 100 -14.26 14.10 9.07
CA ILE A 100 -14.10 13.02 8.10
C ILE A 100 -15.18 13.19 7.04
N GLN A 101 -14.78 13.59 5.84
CA GLN A 101 -15.64 13.57 4.67
C GLN A 101 -15.40 12.26 3.90
N ALA A 102 -16.28 11.29 4.14
CA ALA A 102 -16.22 10.00 3.48
C ALA A 102 -16.82 10.10 2.07
N ASN A 103 -15.98 9.96 1.05
CA ASN A 103 -16.42 9.80 -0.33
C ASN A 103 -16.11 8.36 -0.79
N SER A 104 -14.99 8.15 -1.49
CA SER A 104 -14.57 6.83 -1.97
C SER A 104 -13.06 6.72 -1.87
N LEU A 105 -12.55 5.87 -0.99
CA LEU A 105 -11.12 5.65 -0.79
C LEU A 105 -10.80 4.16 -0.95
N SER A 106 -9.90 3.84 -1.87
CA SER A 106 -9.27 2.52 -1.96
C SER A 106 -8.09 2.46 -0.99
N ALA A 107 -8.18 1.58 0.02
CA ALA A 107 -7.15 1.39 1.04
C ALA A 107 -7.24 -0.04 1.58
N GLY A 108 -6.10 -0.61 2.00
CA GLY A 108 -6.10 -1.87 2.73
C GLY A 108 -6.57 -1.68 4.19
N TYR A 109 -7.08 -2.76 4.79
CA TYR A 109 -7.67 -2.69 6.14
C TYR A 109 -6.63 -2.43 7.24
N ALA A 110 -5.37 -2.86 7.09
CA ALA A 110 -4.33 -2.57 8.07
C ALA A 110 -3.98 -1.09 8.08
N SER A 111 -3.88 -0.49 6.88
CA SER A 111 -3.69 0.96 6.76
C SER A 111 -4.87 1.74 7.36
N LEU A 112 -6.11 1.28 7.17
CA LEU A 112 -7.30 1.90 7.78
C LEU A 112 -7.32 1.74 9.30
N GLU A 113 -6.90 0.59 9.81
CA GLU A 113 -6.75 0.30 11.24
C GLU A 113 -5.71 1.22 11.88
N GLU A 114 -4.60 1.48 11.20
CA GLU A 114 -3.57 2.43 11.66
C GLU A 114 -4.09 3.88 11.70
N ILE A 115 -4.84 4.32 10.68
CA ILE A 115 -5.51 5.64 10.71
C ILE A 115 -6.55 5.67 11.85
N ARG A 116 -7.32 4.59 12.04
CA ARG A 116 -8.30 4.47 13.11
C ARG A 116 -7.65 4.56 14.49
N HIS A 117 -6.48 3.96 14.70
CA HIS A 117 -5.68 4.10 15.92
C HIS A 117 -5.23 5.55 16.14
N ALA A 118 -4.76 6.24 15.10
CA ALA A 118 -4.41 7.66 15.20
C ALA A 118 -5.62 8.55 15.53
N LEU A 119 -6.80 8.22 14.99
CA LEU A 119 -8.05 8.90 15.36
C LEU A 119 -8.46 8.59 16.81
N LYS A 120 -8.28 7.36 17.29
CA LYS A 120 -8.52 6.99 18.70
C LYS A 120 -7.64 7.82 19.62
N ASP A 121 -6.35 7.90 19.33
CA ASP A 121 -5.36 8.71 20.04
C ASP A 121 -5.70 10.22 19.99
N PHE A 122 -6.20 10.71 18.86
CA PHE A 122 -6.68 12.09 18.73
C PHE A 122 -7.84 12.39 19.69
N LYS A 123 -8.81 11.47 19.82
CA LYS A 123 -9.97 11.66 20.71
C LYS A 123 -9.58 11.83 22.18
N GLU A 124 -8.48 11.22 22.62
CA GLU A 124 -7.97 11.38 23.99
C GLU A 124 -7.59 12.84 24.33
N SER A 125 -7.37 13.70 23.33
CA SER A 125 -7.16 15.14 23.54
C SER A 125 -8.43 15.92 23.89
N GLY A 126 -9.60 15.29 23.85
CA GLY A 126 -10.90 15.93 24.09
C GLY A 126 -11.43 16.75 22.90
N LYS A 127 -10.74 16.75 21.77
CA LYS A 127 -11.19 17.36 20.50
C LYS A 127 -12.18 16.45 19.80
N PHE A 128 -13.17 17.04 19.10
CA PHE A 128 -14.22 16.26 18.46
C PHE A 128 -13.76 15.60 17.16
N ILE A 129 -14.42 14.48 16.81
CA ILE A 129 -14.41 13.88 15.48
C ILE A 129 -15.84 13.79 14.96
N VAL A 130 -16.10 14.34 13.79
CA VAL A 130 -17.39 14.24 13.09
C VAL A 130 -17.15 13.59 11.74
N ALA A 131 -17.94 12.59 11.38
CA ALA A 131 -17.91 11.96 10.07
C ALA A 131 -19.20 12.22 9.29
N TYR A 132 -19.08 12.47 7.99
CA TYR A 132 -20.20 12.61 7.06
C TYR A 132 -19.94 11.82 5.78
N GLY A 133 -20.98 11.19 5.25
CA GLY A 133 -20.98 10.62 3.91
C GLY A 133 -22.31 10.86 3.19
N ASP A 134 -22.25 11.19 1.90
CA ASP A 134 -23.41 11.04 1.01
C ASP A 134 -23.72 9.55 0.81
N SER A 135 -22.69 8.73 0.80
CA SER A 135 -22.75 7.29 0.96
C SER A 135 -21.48 6.84 1.65
N TYR A 136 -21.58 5.84 2.52
CA TYR A 136 -20.41 5.21 3.09
C TYR A 136 -20.09 3.93 2.32
N THR A 137 -18.86 3.80 1.84
CA THR A 137 -18.31 2.47 1.54
C THR A 137 -18.06 1.72 2.86
N GLN A 138 -17.98 0.40 2.81
CA GLN A 138 -17.73 -0.41 4.01
C GLN A 138 -16.40 -0.01 4.70
N SER A 139 -15.35 0.22 3.91
CA SER A 139 -14.03 0.65 4.40
C SER A 139 -14.05 2.02 5.08
N LEU A 140 -14.74 2.99 4.49
CA LEU A 140 -14.85 4.34 5.07
C LEU A 140 -15.85 4.39 6.22
N TYR A 141 -16.85 3.51 6.26
CA TYR A 141 -17.68 3.34 7.44
C TYR A 141 -16.87 2.78 8.61
N TYR A 142 -16.04 1.76 8.38
CA TYR A 142 -15.12 1.23 9.39
C TYR A 142 -14.25 2.35 9.99
N LEU A 143 -13.66 3.21 9.17
CA LEU A 143 -12.90 4.34 9.69
C LEU A 143 -13.78 5.36 10.43
N SER A 144 -14.93 5.71 9.86
CA SER A 144 -15.84 6.74 10.38
C SER A 144 -16.53 6.33 11.68
N SER A 145 -16.66 5.03 11.96
CA SER A 145 -17.41 4.55 13.13
C SER A 145 -16.79 4.99 14.46
N ILE A 146 -15.51 5.42 14.47
CA ILE A 146 -14.84 5.94 15.66
C ILE A 146 -15.25 7.39 15.99
N ALA A 147 -15.88 8.11 15.05
CA ALA A 147 -16.29 9.49 15.23
C ALA A 147 -17.28 9.64 16.40
N ASP A 148 -17.26 10.80 17.05
CA ASP A 148 -18.26 11.16 18.08
C ASP A 148 -19.65 11.32 17.46
N LYS A 149 -19.69 11.67 16.17
CA LYS A 149 -20.93 11.79 15.40
C LYS A 149 -20.72 11.27 13.98
N VAL A 150 -21.42 10.22 13.61
CA VAL A 150 -21.51 9.67 12.25
C VAL A 150 -22.80 10.18 11.62
N MET A 151 -22.68 10.86 10.49
CA MET A 151 -23.77 11.54 9.81
C MET A 151 -23.96 11.00 8.39
N LEU A 152 -25.19 10.72 8.01
CA LEU A 152 -25.51 10.22 6.66
C LEU A 152 -26.45 11.19 5.94
N ASN A 153 -26.32 11.31 4.64
CA ASN A 153 -27.32 12.01 3.83
C ASN A 153 -28.70 11.34 3.97
N PRO A 154 -29.83 12.08 4.08
CA PRO A 154 -31.16 11.50 4.16
C PRO A 154 -31.55 10.60 2.98
N GLN A 155 -30.89 10.74 1.83
CA GLN A 155 -31.05 9.89 0.64
C GLN A 155 -29.78 9.06 0.35
N GLY A 156 -28.90 8.96 1.34
CA GLY A 156 -27.64 8.23 1.26
C GLY A 156 -27.79 6.75 1.60
N MET A 157 -26.72 6.00 1.37
CA MET A 157 -26.63 4.58 1.70
C MET A 157 -25.36 4.28 2.51
N LEU A 158 -25.43 3.21 3.29
CA LEU A 158 -24.29 2.64 3.99
C LEU A 158 -24.04 1.25 3.41
N GLU A 159 -22.93 1.09 2.69
CA GLU A 159 -22.49 -0.20 2.17
C GLU A 159 -21.97 -1.07 3.32
N TRP A 160 -22.66 -2.17 3.57
CA TRP A 160 -22.32 -3.12 4.61
C TRP A 160 -22.78 -4.51 4.18
N ARG A 161 -21.82 -5.37 3.83
CA ARG A 161 -22.11 -6.65 3.15
C ARG A 161 -21.09 -7.77 3.43
N GLY A 162 -20.14 -7.54 4.34
CA GLY A 162 -19.07 -8.51 4.63
C GLY A 162 -17.93 -8.44 3.61
N LEU A 163 -17.06 -9.46 3.62
CA LEU A 163 -15.87 -9.52 2.77
C LEU A 163 -15.95 -10.70 1.80
N ALA A 164 -15.49 -10.50 0.57
CA ALA A 164 -15.29 -11.56 -0.40
C ALA A 164 -13.92 -11.46 -1.10
N ALA A 165 -13.41 -12.61 -1.55
CA ALA A 165 -12.23 -12.71 -2.41
C ALA A 165 -12.59 -13.42 -3.72
N THR A 166 -12.29 -12.79 -4.85
CA THR A 166 -12.68 -13.24 -6.20
C THR A 166 -11.48 -13.27 -7.16
N PRO A 167 -10.53 -14.21 -7.01
CA PRO A 167 -9.39 -14.31 -7.91
C PRO A 167 -9.82 -14.74 -9.31
N MET A 168 -9.14 -14.19 -10.32
CA MET A 168 -9.29 -14.59 -11.72
C MET A 168 -8.38 -15.79 -12.04
N PHE A 169 -8.86 -16.67 -12.92
CA PHE A 169 -8.10 -17.83 -13.42
C PHE A 169 -7.94 -17.73 -14.93
N PHE A 170 -6.70 -17.93 -15.41
CA PHE A 170 -6.26 -17.75 -16.79
C PHE A 170 -5.99 -19.06 -17.53
N LYS A 171 -5.99 -20.21 -16.85
CA LYS A 171 -5.61 -21.51 -17.42
C LYS A 171 -6.27 -21.77 -18.79
N ASP A 172 -7.59 -21.64 -18.88
CA ASP A 172 -8.32 -21.92 -20.12
C ASP A 172 -8.02 -20.90 -21.23
N LEU A 173 -7.78 -19.63 -20.86
CA LEU A 173 -7.32 -18.61 -21.81
C LEU A 173 -5.94 -18.97 -22.37
N LEU A 174 -5.01 -19.33 -21.50
CA LEU A 174 -3.64 -19.70 -21.85
C LEU A 174 -3.63 -20.93 -22.77
N GLU A 175 -4.39 -21.97 -22.42
CA GLU A 175 -4.58 -23.16 -23.26
C GLU A 175 -5.16 -22.79 -24.64
N LYS A 176 -6.18 -21.90 -24.66
CA LYS A 176 -6.79 -21.42 -25.91
C LYS A 176 -5.80 -20.69 -26.82
N ILE A 177 -4.85 -19.94 -26.28
CA ILE A 177 -3.78 -19.30 -27.08
C ILE A 177 -2.59 -20.22 -27.33
N GLY A 178 -2.54 -21.41 -26.73
CA GLY A 178 -1.46 -22.38 -26.90
C GLY A 178 -0.24 -22.14 -26.01
N VAL A 179 -0.44 -21.52 -24.85
CA VAL A 179 0.57 -21.30 -23.82
C VAL A 179 0.28 -22.22 -22.64
N GLU A 180 1.27 -23.01 -22.24
CA GLU A 180 1.24 -23.85 -21.03
C GLU A 180 2.13 -23.23 -19.96
N MET A 181 1.67 -23.16 -18.71
CA MET A 181 2.48 -22.68 -17.60
C MET A 181 3.11 -23.85 -16.84
N GLN A 182 4.44 -23.97 -16.91
CA GLN A 182 5.22 -24.98 -16.21
C GLN A 182 5.60 -24.47 -14.82
N VAL A 183 5.12 -25.14 -13.77
CA VAL A 183 5.22 -24.68 -12.39
C VAL A 183 6.04 -25.64 -11.52
N PHE A 184 6.85 -25.06 -10.65
CA PHE A 184 7.65 -25.74 -9.62
C PHE A 184 7.37 -25.03 -8.29
N LYS A 185 6.97 -25.73 -7.23
CA LYS A 185 6.67 -25.06 -5.97
C LYS A 185 6.99 -25.92 -4.75
N VAL A 186 7.19 -25.25 -3.62
CA VAL A 186 7.12 -25.86 -2.29
C VAL A 186 6.14 -25.06 -1.44
N GLY A 187 5.17 -25.77 -0.87
CA GLY A 187 4.09 -25.20 -0.07
C GLY A 187 2.70 -25.61 -0.56
N THR A 188 1.98 -26.36 0.29
CA THR A 188 0.58 -26.73 0.08
C THR A 188 -0.30 -25.50 -0.16
N TYR A 189 -0.10 -24.46 0.63
CA TYR A 189 -0.86 -23.21 0.60
C TYR A 189 -0.27 -22.16 -0.35
N LYS A 190 0.86 -22.46 -1.01
CA LYS A 190 1.45 -21.56 -2.00
C LYS A 190 0.62 -21.56 -3.29
N SER A 191 -0.33 -20.64 -3.36
CA SER A 191 -1.39 -20.61 -4.37
C SER A 191 -1.22 -19.56 -5.48
N ALA A 192 -0.10 -18.82 -5.50
CA ALA A 192 0.18 -17.78 -6.51
C ALA A 192 0.16 -18.28 -7.96
N VAL A 193 0.40 -19.58 -8.11
CA VAL A 193 0.46 -20.26 -9.38
C VAL A 193 -0.92 -20.79 -9.82
N GLU A 194 -1.88 -20.91 -8.91
CA GLU A 194 -3.20 -21.50 -9.20
C GLU A 194 -3.95 -20.78 -10.32
N PRO A 195 -3.99 -19.44 -10.39
CA PRO A 195 -4.58 -18.72 -11.52
C PRO A 195 -4.08 -19.19 -12.89
N PHE A 196 -2.85 -19.67 -12.98
CA PHE A 196 -2.20 -20.03 -14.24
C PHE A 196 -2.34 -21.50 -14.62
N ILE A 197 -2.70 -22.36 -13.66
CA ILE A 197 -2.73 -23.83 -13.86
C ILE A 197 -4.08 -24.48 -13.51
N ALA A 198 -4.99 -23.74 -12.86
CA ALA A 198 -6.29 -24.20 -12.43
C ALA A 198 -7.40 -23.26 -12.93
N THR A 199 -8.65 -23.67 -12.73
CA THR A 199 -9.85 -22.85 -13.04
C THR A 199 -10.58 -22.40 -11.77
N GLU A 200 -10.14 -22.86 -10.61
CA GLU A 200 -10.69 -22.53 -9.30
C GLU A 200 -9.64 -22.73 -8.20
N MET A 201 -9.93 -22.21 -7.00
CA MET A 201 -9.06 -22.38 -5.83
C MET A 201 -8.96 -23.86 -5.44
N SER A 202 -7.75 -24.32 -5.11
CA SER A 202 -7.59 -25.61 -4.44
C SER A 202 -8.27 -25.61 -3.06
N PRO A 203 -8.60 -26.78 -2.47
CA PRO A 203 -9.15 -26.86 -1.12
C PRO A 203 -8.27 -26.15 -0.07
N ALA A 204 -6.94 -26.27 -0.17
CA ALA A 204 -6.01 -25.61 0.73
C ALA A 204 -6.01 -24.09 0.56
N ASN A 205 -6.05 -23.59 -0.68
CA ASN A 205 -6.17 -22.16 -0.94
C ASN A 205 -7.50 -21.59 -0.42
N ARG A 206 -8.61 -22.32 -0.65
CA ARG A 206 -9.93 -21.94 -0.14
C ARG A 206 -9.97 -21.90 1.39
N GLU A 207 -9.34 -22.86 2.06
CA GLU A 207 -9.20 -22.86 3.52
C GLU A 207 -8.48 -21.61 4.02
N GLN A 208 -7.27 -21.32 3.52
CA GLN A 208 -6.53 -20.14 3.98
C GLN A 208 -7.29 -18.84 3.71
N VAL A 209 -7.97 -18.74 2.56
CA VAL A 209 -8.76 -17.56 2.18
C VAL A 209 -9.88 -17.34 3.18
N ASN A 210 -10.64 -18.39 3.49
CA ASN A 210 -11.70 -18.31 4.49
C ASN A 210 -11.18 -17.92 5.88
N VAL A 211 -10.01 -18.44 6.28
CA VAL A 211 -9.42 -18.16 7.59
C VAL A 211 -9.05 -16.68 7.72
N TYR A 212 -8.25 -16.13 6.79
CA TYR A 212 -7.84 -14.72 6.93
C TYR A 212 -9.01 -13.77 6.67
N LEU A 213 -9.94 -14.08 5.75
CA LEU A 213 -11.13 -13.24 5.55
C LEU A 213 -11.99 -13.17 6.81
N SER A 214 -12.23 -14.32 7.46
CA SER A 214 -13.00 -14.37 8.71
C SER A 214 -12.30 -13.60 9.83
N SER A 215 -10.97 -13.70 9.94
CA SER A 215 -10.20 -12.95 10.93
C SER A 215 -10.27 -11.43 10.68
N VAL A 216 -10.12 -10.98 9.43
CA VAL A 216 -10.22 -9.54 9.10
C VAL A 216 -11.63 -9.03 9.35
N TRP A 217 -12.66 -9.78 8.95
CA TRP A 217 -14.06 -9.40 9.21
C TRP A 217 -14.38 -9.37 10.71
N GLY A 218 -13.85 -10.32 11.48
CA GLY A 218 -13.96 -10.34 12.94
C GLY A 218 -13.36 -9.09 13.58
N GLN A 219 -12.19 -8.63 13.11
CA GLN A 219 -11.57 -7.39 13.59
C GLN A 219 -12.43 -6.17 13.27
N ILE A 220 -12.85 -6.02 12.01
CA ILE A 220 -13.69 -4.88 11.56
C ILE A 220 -14.98 -4.81 12.38
N THR A 221 -15.68 -5.94 12.53
CA THR A 221 -16.93 -5.99 13.28
C THR A 221 -16.71 -5.78 14.78
N GLY A 222 -15.62 -6.30 15.34
CA GLY A 222 -15.25 -6.09 16.75
C GLY A 222 -15.01 -4.62 17.07
N ASP A 223 -14.22 -3.92 16.24
CA ASP A 223 -13.93 -2.50 16.42
C ASP A 223 -15.17 -1.61 16.29
N ILE A 224 -16.05 -1.93 15.34
CA ILE A 224 -17.31 -1.20 15.15
C ILE A 224 -18.25 -1.49 16.32
N ALA A 225 -18.34 -2.74 16.77
CA ALA A 225 -19.12 -3.13 17.94
C ALA A 225 -18.70 -2.33 19.19
N GLU A 226 -17.39 -2.20 19.45
CA GLU A 226 -16.86 -1.38 20.54
C GLU A 226 -17.25 0.11 20.38
N SER A 227 -16.94 0.70 19.23
CA SER A 227 -17.13 2.16 19.01
C SER A 227 -18.59 2.60 18.90
N ARG A 228 -19.49 1.73 18.44
CA ARG A 228 -20.92 2.02 18.24
C ARG A 228 -21.81 1.40 19.29
N ASN A 229 -21.25 0.66 20.25
CA ASN A 229 -21.98 -0.08 21.28
C ASN A 229 -23.05 -1.02 20.67
N LEU A 230 -22.63 -1.80 19.67
CA LEU A 230 -23.43 -2.80 18.96
C LEU A 230 -22.86 -4.20 19.21
N SER A 231 -23.64 -5.25 18.94
CA SER A 231 -23.10 -6.62 18.95
C SER A 231 -22.60 -7.02 17.56
N VAL A 232 -21.62 -7.91 17.51
CA VAL A 232 -21.10 -8.46 16.24
C VAL A 232 -22.21 -9.22 15.49
N GLU A 233 -23.10 -9.89 16.20
CA GLU A 233 -24.27 -10.57 15.60
C GLU A 233 -25.23 -9.58 14.95
N ALA A 234 -25.45 -8.41 15.55
CA ALA A 234 -26.26 -7.36 14.96
C ALA A 234 -25.60 -6.86 13.66
N LEU A 235 -24.30 -6.57 13.69
CA LEU A 235 -23.57 -6.15 12.49
C LEU A 235 -23.63 -7.19 11.36
N ASN A 236 -23.48 -8.47 11.67
CA ASN A 236 -23.60 -9.54 10.67
C ASN A 236 -25.02 -9.64 10.10
N LYS A 237 -26.05 -9.51 10.95
CA LYS A 237 -27.44 -9.47 10.49
C LYS A 237 -27.71 -8.30 9.52
N GLU A 238 -27.11 -7.14 9.78
CA GLU A 238 -27.22 -5.97 8.90
C GLU A 238 -26.50 -6.20 7.56
N ALA A 239 -25.39 -6.94 7.56
CA ALA A 239 -24.68 -7.33 6.34
C ALA A 239 -25.50 -8.32 5.51
N ASP A 240 -26.03 -9.37 6.15
CA ASP A 240 -26.80 -10.44 5.50
C ASP A 240 -28.08 -9.91 4.81
N ARG A 241 -28.67 -8.83 5.34
CA ARG A 241 -29.87 -8.22 4.75
C ARG A 241 -29.57 -7.15 3.69
N MET A 242 -28.31 -6.87 3.38
CA MET A 242 -27.89 -5.82 2.44
C MET A 242 -28.48 -4.46 2.80
N LEU A 243 -28.17 -3.97 4.01
CA LEU A 243 -28.71 -2.71 4.57
C LEU A 243 -28.66 -1.52 3.59
N MET A 244 -27.69 -1.48 2.69
CA MET A 244 -27.53 -0.42 1.69
C MET A 244 -28.76 -0.13 0.82
N PHE A 245 -29.69 -1.09 0.67
CA PHE A 245 -30.93 -0.91 -0.11
C PHE A 245 -32.14 -0.45 0.72
N TYR A 246 -31.98 -0.29 2.03
CA TYR A 246 -33.04 0.19 2.91
C TYR A 246 -32.98 1.73 3.01
N PRO A 247 -34.09 2.39 3.39
CA PRO A 247 -34.09 3.82 3.68
C PRO A 247 -33.02 4.19 4.72
N ALA A 248 -32.39 5.36 4.60
CA ALA A 248 -31.29 5.80 5.45
C ALA A 248 -31.65 5.80 6.95
N GLU A 249 -32.93 5.98 7.29
CA GLU A 249 -33.48 5.90 8.64
C GLU A 249 -33.21 4.55 9.31
N GLU A 250 -33.12 3.45 8.55
CA GLU A 250 -32.73 2.15 9.10
C GLU A 250 -31.30 2.17 9.64
N SER A 251 -30.36 2.88 8.99
CA SER A 251 -28.99 3.00 9.53
C SER A 251 -28.97 3.72 10.88
N VAL A 252 -29.88 4.69 11.09
CA VAL A 252 -30.03 5.38 12.38
C VAL A 252 -30.70 4.48 13.42
N LYS A 253 -31.80 3.83 13.04
CA LYS A 253 -32.57 2.94 13.92
C LYS A 253 -31.74 1.78 14.45
N ASN A 254 -30.79 1.28 13.67
CA ASN A 254 -29.90 0.18 14.07
C ASN A 254 -28.58 0.66 14.72
N GLY A 255 -28.45 1.97 15.00
CA GLY A 255 -27.30 2.54 15.73
C GLY A 255 -26.01 2.68 14.93
N LEU A 256 -26.04 2.34 13.63
CA LEU A 256 -24.88 2.45 12.75
C LEU A 256 -24.53 3.92 12.45
N VAL A 257 -25.54 4.79 12.36
CA VAL A 257 -25.40 6.22 12.10
C VAL A 257 -26.13 7.01 13.19
N ASP A 258 -25.64 8.20 13.54
CA ASP A 258 -26.23 9.01 14.61
C ASP A 258 -27.32 9.97 14.14
N THR A 259 -27.24 10.45 12.89
CA THR A 259 -28.21 11.40 12.36
C THR A 259 -28.22 11.46 10.84
N LEU A 260 -29.35 11.88 10.27
CA LEU A 260 -29.49 12.18 8.86
C LEU A 260 -29.42 13.69 8.66
N ILE A 261 -28.55 14.15 7.76
CA ILE A 261 -28.29 15.59 7.53
C ILE A 261 -27.80 15.82 6.11
N TYR A 262 -28.12 16.98 5.52
CA TYR A 262 -27.54 17.36 4.22
C TYR A 262 -26.14 17.95 4.40
N LYS A 263 -25.25 17.73 3.43
CA LYS A 263 -23.87 18.22 3.45
C LYS A 263 -23.72 19.69 3.83
N ASN A 264 -24.60 20.56 3.32
CA ASN A 264 -24.56 22.00 3.60
C ASN A 264 -24.76 22.31 5.08
N ASP A 265 -25.60 21.52 5.77
CA ASP A 265 -25.92 21.72 7.18
C ASP A 265 -24.84 21.14 8.12
N VAL A 266 -23.95 20.28 7.61
CA VAL A 266 -22.80 19.77 8.37
C VAL A 266 -21.85 20.90 8.73
N ARG A 267 -21.66 21.88 7.82
CA ARG A 267 -20.80 23.04 8.10
C ARG A 267 -21.35 23.87 9.26
N ASP A 268 -22.66 24.09 9.29
CA ASP A 268 -23.33 24.78 10.40
C ASP A 268 -23.18 24.02 11.73
N TYR A 269 -23.27 22.69 11.68
CA TYR A 269 -23.04 21.85 12.84
C TYR A 269 -21.60 21.99 13.37
N LEU A 270 -20.60 21.94 12.48
CA LEU A 270 -19.19 22.14 12.85
C LEU A 270 -18.94 23.54 13.43
N LYS A 271 -19.54 24.60 12.87
CA LYS A 271 -19.46 25.97 13.41
C LYS A 271 -19.99 26.05 14.85
N THR A 272 -21.08 25.34 15.12
CA THR A 272 -21.64 25.23 16.47
C THR A 272 -20.67 24.56 17.44
N LEU A 273 -19.99 23.49 17.02
CA LEU A 273 -19.00 22.79 17.85
C LEU A 273 -17.76 23.62 18.15
N VAL A 274 -17.29 24.44 17.20
CA VAL A 274 -16.14 25.32 17.42
C VAL A 274 -16.48 26.62 18.14
N GLY A 275 -17.77 26.94 18.28
CA GLY A 275 -18.27 28.12 18.99
C GLY A 275 -18.14 29.43 18.19
N ILE A 276 -18.40 29.40 16.89
CA ILE A 276 -18.47 30.60 16.03
C ILE A 276 -19.85 30.76 15.39
N ASP A 277 -20.19 31.99 14.99
CA ASP A 277 -21.48 32.28 14.37
C ASP A 277 -21.62 31.62 13.00
N LYS A 278 -22.87 31.33 12.61
CA LYS A 278 -23.16 30.68 11.32
C LYS A 278 -22.71 31.50 10.11
N ASP A 279 -22.63 32.82 10.24
CA ASP A 279 -22.18 33.72 9.18
C ASP A 279 -20.66 33.88 9.14
N ASP A 280 -19.94 33.42 10.17
CA ASP A 280 -18.48 33.53 10.25
C ASP A 280 -17.76 32.45 9.44
N ASP A 281 -16.56 32.77 8.96
CA ASP A 281 -15.70 31.83 8.27
C ASP A 281 -15.03 30.87 9.26
N MET A 282 -15.30 29.57 9.10
CA MET A 282 -14.56 28.48 9.75
C MET A 282 -13.38 28.08 8.86
N PRO A 283 -12.12 28.28 9.28
CA PRO A 283 -10.99 27.79 8.52
C PRO A 283 -10.98 26.26 8.50
N VAL A 284 -10.81 25.68 7.32
CA VAL A 284 -10.70 24.23 7.12
C VAL A 284 -9.35 23.93 6.50
N LEU A 285 -8.65 22.95 7.05
CA LEU A 285 -7.31 22.55 6.61
C LEU A 285 -7.36 21.10 6.15
N GLY A 286 -7.04 20.85 4.89
CA GLY A 286 -6.91 19.50 4.35
C GLY A 286 -5.60 18.83 4.77
N ILE A 287 -5.39 17.59 4.33
CA ILE A 287 -4.15 16.85 4.57
C ILE A 287 -2.93 17.63 4.07
N GLN A 288 -2.99 18.19 2.85
CA GLN A 288 -1.85 18.91 2.28
C GLN A 288 -1.50 20.18 3.07
N ASP A 289 -2.52 20.91 3.53
CA ASP A 289 -2.31 22.07 4.40
C ASP A 289 -1.60 21.65 5.69
N MET A 290 -2.01 20.52 6.28
CA MET A 290 -1.45 19.97 7.52
C MET A 290 -0.04 19.39 7.34
N VAL A 291 0.31 18.85 6.17
CA VAL A 291 1.70 18.48 5.83
C VAL A 291 2.61 19.70 5.93
N ASN A 292 2.15 20.87 5.48
CA ASN A 292 2.89 22.13 5.49
C ASN A 292 2.85 22.90 6.82
N VAL A 293 2.09 22.42 7.82
CA VAL A 293 2.16 22.96 9.19
C VAL A 293 3.46 22.51 9.84
N LYS A 294 4.26 23.45 10.37
CA LYS A 294 5.48 23.12 11.13
C LYS A 294 5.15 22.32 12.39
N LYS A 295 5.96 21.31 12.67
CA LYS A 295 5.90 20.59 13.96
C LYS A 295 6.24 21.57 15.08
N ASN A 296 5.41 21.57 16.13
CA ASN A 296 5.57 22.45 17.28
C ASN A 296 6.55 21.85 18.32
N VAL A 297 7.65 21.26 17.83
CA VAL A 297 8.64 20.55 18.65
C VAL A 297 9.97 21.30 18.52
N PRO A 298 10.63 21.67 19.63
CA PRO A 298 11.98 22.22 19.59
C PRO A 298 12.88 21.29 18.77
N LYS A 299 13.66 21.83 17.82
CA LYS A 299 14.64 21.02 17.09
C LYS A 299 15.56 20.36 18.11
N ASP A 300 15.54 19.04 18.15
CA ASP A 300 16.46 18.28 18.97
C ASP A 300 17.91 18.65 18.60
N LYS A 301 18.72 18.90 19.63
CA LYS A 301 20.14 19.26 19.49
C LYS A 301 21.07 18.08 19.73
N SER A 302 20.55 16.92 20.12
CA SER A 302 21.36 15.74 20.41
C SER A 302 22.06 15.19 19.16
N GLY A 303 21.48 15.40 17.98
CA GLY A 303 21.92 14.79 16.72
C GLY A 303 21.46 13.34 16.56
N ASN A 304 20.78 12.75 17.55
CA ASN A 304 20.28 11.37 17.46
C ASN A 304 19.15 11.25 16.45
N VAL A 305 19.19 10.18 15.67
CA VAL A 305 18.25 9.90 14.60
C VAL A 305 17.62 8.53 14.80
N ILE A 306 16.29 8.47 14.67
CA ILE A 306 15.54 7.23 14.44
C ILE A 306 15.13 7.25 12.97
N ALA A 307 15.69 6.33 12.19
CA ALA A 307 15.44 6.28 10.75
C ALA A 307 14.22 5.39 10.47
N VAL A 308 13.25 5.89 9.70
CA VAL A 308 12.16 5.08 9.14
C VAL A 308 12.49 4.81 7.68
N TYR A 309 12.80 3.56 7.34
CA TYR A 309 13.06 3.14 5.96
C TYR A 309 11.82 2.48 5.38
N TYR A 310 11.24 3.08 4.35
CA TYR A 310 10.05 2.57 3.68
C TYR A 310 10.45 1.63 2.54
N ALA A 311 10.04 0.37 2.66
CA ALA A 311 10.18 -0.68 1.67
C ALA A 311 8.78 -1.20 1.31
N TYR A 312 8.17 -0.63 0.27
CA TYR A 312 6.82 -0.97 -0.16
C TYR A 312 6.75 -1.30 -1.66
N GLY A 313 5.79 -2.15 -2.02
CA GLY A 313 5.65 -2.70 -3.37
C GLY A 313 6.36 -4.04 -3.57
N GLU A 314 6.34 -4.54 -4.81
CA GLU A 314 6.97 -5.82 -5.18
C GLU A 314 8.51 -5.75 -5.12
N ILE A 315 9.15 -6.83 -4.68
CA ILE A 315 10.61 -6.96 -4.65
C ILE A 315 11.12 -7.38 -6.03
N ASP A 316 11.86 -6.48 -6.68
CA ASP A 316 12.46 -6.68 -8.01
C ASP A 316 11.44 -7.17 -9.08
N GLY A 317 10.18 -6.71 -9.01
CA GLY A 317 9.07 -7.13 -9.88
C GLY A 317 9.10 -6.59 -11.32
N GLY A 318 10.20 -6.01 -11.77
CA GLY A 318 10.26 -5.24 -13.02
C GLY A 318 9.53 -3.89 -12.90
N SER A 319 9.49 -3.11 -13.99
CA SER A 319 8.76 -1.83 -14.03
C SER A 319 7.27 -2.09 -13.80
N SER A 320 6.78 -1.85 -12.58
CA SER A 320 5.35 -1.84 -12.29
C SER A 320 4.67 -0.81 -13.19
N ALA A 321 3.44 -1.12 -13.59
CA ALA A 321 2.61 -0.20 -14.35
C ALA A 321 2.17 1.02 -13.52
N SER A 322 2.28 0.93 -12.20
CA SER A 322 1.98 1.98 -11.23
C SER A 322 3.14 2.98 -11.13
N THR A 323 2.83 4.21 -10.72
CA THR A 323 3.80 5.25 -10.37
C THR A 323 4.56 4.97 -9.08
N GLU A 324 4.26 3.86 -8.39
CA GLU A 324 4.97 3.44 -7.18
C GLU A 324 6.22 2.64 -7.57
N GLU A 325 7.40 3.20 -7.29
CA GLU A 325 8.65 2.45 -7.30
C GLU A 325 8.52 1.27 -6.31
N GLY A 326 8.47 0.05 -6.82
CA GLY A 326 8.57 -1.15 -5.98
C GLY A 326 9.91 -1.24 -5.25
N ILE A 327 10.11 -2.31 -4.49
CA ILE A 327 11.35 -2.53 -3.74
C ILE A 327 12.46 -2.96 -4.71
N ASN A 328 13.37 -2.03 -5.01
CA ASN A 328 14.63 -2.34 -5.70
C ASN A 328 15.68 -2.83 -4.70
N SER A 329 16.04 -4.10 -4.75
CA SER A 329 16.92 -4.72 -3.75
C SER A 329 18.29 -4.03 -3.64
N GLU A 330 18.92 -3.69 -4.76
CA GLU A 330 20.22 -3.01 -4.75
C GLU A 330 20.16 -1.63 -4.07
N LYS A 331 19.11 -0.86 -4.35
CA LYS A 331 18.91 0.46 -3.74
C LYS A 331 18.70 0.34 -2.23
N VAL A 332 17.85 -0.61 -1.81
CA VAL A 332 17.62 -0.87 -0.38
C VAL A 332 18.91 -1.26 0.31
N ILE A 333 19.70 -2.19 -0.25
CA ILE A 333 20.98 -2.62 0.33
C ILE A 333 21.95 -1.44 0.48
N ARG A 334 22.06 -0.58 -0.54
CA ARG A 334 22.90 0.62 -0.47
C ARG A 334 22.43 1.59 0.61
N ASP A 335 21.13 1.80 0.73
CA ASP A 335 20.57 2.73 1.71
C ASP A 335 20.71 2.19 3.14
N LEU A 336 20.42 0.90 3.37
CA LEU A 336 20.61 0.26 4.68
C LEU A 336 22.08 0.27 5.12
N ARG A 337 23.03 0.11 4.18
CA ARG A 337 24.46 0.27 4.48
C ARG A 337 24.79 1.69 4.94
N LYS A 338 24.24 2.72 4.28
CA LYS A 338 24.44 4.12 4.71
C LYS A 338 23.87 4.36 6.11
N LEU A 339 22.69 3.81 6.43
CA LEU A 339 22.09 3.91 7.76
C LEU A 339 22.91 3.17 8.83
N LYS A 340 23.49 2.02 8.46
CA LYS A 340 24.41 1.28 9.33
C LYS A 340 25.65 2.12 9.68
N ASP A 341 26.25 2.76 8.68
CA ASP A 341 27.51 3.50 8.81
C ASP A 341 27.33 4.93 9.39
N ASP A 342 26.09 5.42 9.51
CA ASP A 342 25.80 6.73 10.11
C ASP A 342 25.75 6.65 11.65
N GLU A 343 26.69 7.33 12.31
CA GLU A 343 26.80 7.37 13.77
C GLU A 343 25.61 8.07 14.45
N ASN A 344 24.92 8.97 13.75
CA ASN A 344 23.76 9.67 14.27
C ASN A 344 22.52 8.77 14.34
N VAL A 345 22.43 7.77 13.46
CA VAL A 345 21.34 6.80 13.45
C VAL A 345 21.49 5.83 14.62
N LYS A 346 20.51 5.81 15.52
CA LYS A 346 20.51 4.99 16.73
C LYS A 346 19.64 3.74 16.59
N ALA A 347 18.56 3.83 15.82
CA ALA A 347 17.74 2.70 15.43
C ALA A 347 17.12 2.92 14.04
N VAL A 348 16.73 1.81 13.42
CA VAL A 348 16.04 1.79 12.14
C VAL A 348 14.71 1.07 12.30
N VAL A 349 13.62 1.75 11.92
CA VAL A 349 12.32 1.13 11.68
C VAL A 349 12.21 0.83 10.19
N LEU A 350 12.19 -0.44 9.82
CA LEU A 350 11.92 -0.89 8.45
C LEU A 350 10.40 -1.05 8.27
N ARG A 351 9.78 -0.08 7.58
CA ARG A 351 8.35 -0.12 7.24
C ARG A 351 8.17 -0.95 5.98
N VAL A 352 7.61 -2.16 6.12
CA VAL A 352 7.43 -3.14 5.04
C VAL A 352 5.96 -3.20 4.64
N ASN A 353 5.67 -2.84 3.39
CA ASN A 353 4.35 -3.08 2.78
C ASN A 353 4.53 -3.80 1.43
N SER A 354 4.78 -5.10 1.47
CA SER A 354 5.19 -5.88 0.31
C SER A 354 4.49 -7.24 0.20
N PRO A 355 3.94 -7.57 -0.99
CA PRO A 355 3.50 -8.92 -1.34
C PRO A 355 4.66 -9.91 -1.56
N GLY A 356 5.91 -9.45 -1.47
CA GLY A 356 7.10 -10.21 -1.85
C GLY A 356 7.53 -9.97 -3.29
N GLY A 357 8.20 -10.95 -3.91
CA GLY A 357 8.77 -10.83 -5.26
C GLY A 357 9.94 -11.79 -5.47
N SER A 358 11.05 -11.29 -6.03
CA SER A 358 12.27 -12.08 -6.26
C SER A 358 12.79 -12.72 -4.97
N ALA A 359 12.94 -14.04 -4.97
CA ALA A 359 13.55 -14.76 -3.85
C ALA A 359 15.03 -14.37 -3.67
N TYR A 360 15.73 -14.09 -4.77
CA TYR A 360 17.12 -13.63 -4.73
C TYR A 360 17.23 -12.25 -4.10
N GLY A 361 16.43 -11.28 -4.58
CA GLY A 361 16.37 -9.92 -4.04
C GLY A 361 16.06 -9.90 -2.54
N SER A 362 15.11 -10.75 -2.11
CA SER A 362 14.78 -10.92 -0.70
C SER A 362 15.95 -11.43 0.16
N GLU A 363 16.71 -12.44 -0.29
CA GLU A 363 17.90 -12.92 0.46
C GLU A 363 18.98 -11.84 0.56
N GLN A 364 19.18 -11.04 -0.51
CA GLN A 364 20.17 -9.97 -0.46
C GLN A 364 19.78 -8.86 0.53
N ILE A 365 18.49 -8.49 0.57
CA ILE A 365 17.98 -7.52 1.55
C ILE A 365 18.03 -8.11 2.96
N TRP A 366 17.62 -9.37 3.16
CA TRP A 366 17.72 -10.06 4.45
C TRP A 366 19.15 -10.02 4.99
N TYR A 367 20.15 -10.29 4.14
CA TYR A 367 21.55 -10.23 4.55
C TYR A 367 21.99 -8.81 4.93
N ALA A 368 21.49 -7.78 4.23
CA ALA A 368 21.75 -6.39 4.58
C ALA A 368 21.10 -5.97 5.91
N VAL A 369 19.87 -6.42 6.16
CA VAL A 369 19.17 -6.25 7.45
C VAL A 369 19.95 -6.94 8.58
N GLU A 370 20.46 -8.15 8.35
CA GLU A 370 21.33 -8.84 9.30
C GLU A 370 22.63 -8.06 9.56
N GLN A 371 23.25 -7.47 8.54
CA GLN A 371 24.44 -6.64 8.76
C GLN A 371 24.13 -5.34 9.50
N LEU A 372 22.94 -4.77 9.33
CA LEU A 372 22.48 -3.57 10.03
C LEU A 372 22.22 -3.88 11.51
N LYS A 373 21.52 -4.99 11.80
CA LYS A 373 21.17 -5.45 13.15
C LYS A 373 22.37 -5.67 14.07
N LYS A 374 23.53 -6.02 13.49
CA LYS A 374 24.78 -6.16 14.25
C LYS A 374 25.26 -4.85 14.91
N GLU A 375 24.87 -3.69 14.36
CA GLU A 375 25.32 -2.38 14.84
C GLU A 375 24.18 -1.51 15.39
N LYS A 376 22.96 -1.70 14.89
CA LYS A 376 21.80 -0.84 15.17
C LYS A 376 20.61 -1.70 15.57
N THR A 377 19.74 -1.18 16.43
CA THR A 377 18.41 -1.78 16.65
C THR A 377 17.59 -1.69 15.37
N VAL A 378 17.01 -2.80 14.94
CA VAL A 378 16.13 -2.90 13.76
C VAL A 378 14.75 -3.38 14.17
N ILE A 379 13.76 -2.51 14.03
CA ILE A 379 12.34 -2.84 14.24
C ILE A 379 11.66 -2.90 12.88
N VAL A 380 10.78 -3.87 12.67
CA VAL A 380 9.91 -3.90 11.49
C VAL A 380 8.52 -3.43 11.88
N SER A 381 7.94 -2.56 11.03
CA SER A 381 6.51 -2.26 11.03
C SER A 381 5.93 -2.81 9.73
N MET A 382 4.95 -3.70 9.82
CA MET A 382 4.26 -4.25 8.66
C MET A 382 3.03 -3.40 8.31
N GLY A 383 2.87 -3.05 7.03
CA GLY A 383 1.67 -2.41 6.50
C GLY A 383 0.59 -3.44 6.16
N ASP A 384 -0.19 -3.19 5.10
CA ASP A 384 -1.21 -4.13 4.62
C ASP A 384 -0.65 -5.51 4.29
N TYR A 385 0.56 -5.55 3.72
CA TYR A 385 1.24 -6.80 3.39
C TYR A 385 2.67 -6.83 3.94
N ALA A 386 3.09 -7.95 4.50
CA ALA A 386 4.51 -8.24 4.70
C ALA A 386 4.70 -9.75 4.61
N ALA A 387 4.35 -10.29 3.45
CA ALA A 387 4.23 -11.73 3.23
C ALA A 387 5.20 -12.21 2.15
N SER A 388 5.58 -13.48 2.26
CA SER A 388 6.56 -14.13 1.40
C SER A 388 7.89 -13.37 1.41
N GLY A 389 8.37 -12.83 0.29
CA GLY A 389 9.57 -12.00 0.26
C GLY A 389 9.51 -10.80 1.21
N GLY A 390 8.32 -10.24 1.45
CA GLY A 390 8.10 -9.21 2.48
C GLY A 390 8.36 -9.72 3.90
N TYR A 391 7.93 -10.96 4.21
CA TYR A 391 8.25 -11.60 5.48
C TYR A 391 9.73 -11.99 5.56
N TYR A 392 10.33 -12.40 4.44
CA TYR A 392 11.75 -12.75 4.34
C TYR A 392 12.64 -11.58 4.78
N ILE A 393 12.41 -10.38 4.26
CA ILE A 393 13.19 -9.21 4.65
C ILE A 393 12.90 -8.72 6.08
N ALA A 394 11.79 -9.16 6.67
CA ALA A 394 11.36 -8.78 8.00
C ALA A 394 11.78 -9.76 9.11
N CYS A 395 11.90 -11.05 8.82
CA CYS A 395 11.92 -12.12 9.83
C CYS A 395 13.11 -12.06 10.79
N ASN A 396 14.16 -11.31 10.45
CA ASN A 396 15.37 -11.19 11.25
C ASN A 396 15.45 -9.87 12.05
N ALA A 397 14.38 -9.08 12.12
CA ALA A 397 14.34 -7.88 12.97
C ALA A 397 14.43 -8.22 14.47
N ASP A 398 14.82 -7.24 15.31
CA ASP A 398 14.78 -7.36 16.78
C ASP A 398 13.34 -7.42 17.31
N THR A 399 12.41 -6.78 16.60
CA THR A 399 10.98 -6.82 16.89
C THR A 399 10.20 -6.60 15.61
N ILE A 400 9.15 -7.38 15.41
CA ILE A 400 8.20 -7.25 14.31
C ILE A 400 6.86 -6.78 14.87
N VAL A 401 6.37 -5.67 14.36
CA VAL A 401 5.06 -5.10 14.68
C VAL A 401 4.17 -5.20 13.45
N ALA A 402 2.93 -5.64 13.61
CA ALA A 402 1.94 -5.72 12.54
C ALA A 402 0.55 -5.33 13.04
N GLU A 403 -0.28 -4.71 12.21
CA GLU A 403 -1.68 -4.51 12.58
C GLU A 403 -2.42 -5.87 12.61
N PRO A 404 -3.47 -6.03 13.42
CA PRO A 404 -4.28 -7.25 13.46
C PRO A 404 -4.71 -7.75 12.08
N THR A 405 -5.06 -6.83 11.18
CA THR A 405 -5.50 -7.14 9.80
C THR A 405 -4.39 -7.23 8.75
N THR A 406 -3.12 -7.00 9.11
CA THR A 406 -1.96 -7.19 8.19
C THR A 406 -1.95 -8.62 7.65
N LEU A 407 -1.64 -8.80 6.36
CA LEU A 407 -1.40 -10.12 5.78
C LEU A 407 0.10 -10.42 5.70
N THR A 408 0.54 -11.43 6.44
CA THR A 408 1.95 -11.80 6.61
C THR A 408 2.18 -13.31 6.45
N GLY A 409 3.37 -13.79 6.76
CA GLY A 409 3.76 -15.19 6.58
C GLY A 409 4.02 -15.51 5.12
N SER A 410 3.24 -16.42 4.52
CA SER A 410 3.44 -16.95 3.17
C SER A 410 4.86 -17.45 2.89
N ILE A 411 5.46 -18.09 3.91
CA ILE A 411 6.79 -18.68 3.86
C ILE A 411 6.74 -19.88 2.93
N GLY A 412 7.17 -19.68 1.69
CA GLY A 412 7.04 -20.62 0.59
C GLY A 412 7.51 -19.99 -0.70
N ILE A 413 7.90 -20.83 -1.66
CA ILE A 413 8.59 -20.41 -2.88
C ILE A 413 8.02 -21.16 -4.09
N PHE A 414 7.98 -20.49 -5.23
CA PHE A 414 7.61 -21.11 -6.50
C PHE A 414 8.48 -20.58 -7.64
N GLY A 415 8.55 -21.36 -8.70
CA GLY A 415 9.05 -20.98 -10.00
C GLY A 415 8.00 -21.29 -11.07
N MET A 416 7.88 -20.42 -12.06
CA MET A 416 6.91 -20.59 -13.12
C MET A 416 7.50 -20.12 -14.46
N MET A 417 7.31 -20.93 -15.51
CA MET A 417 7.83 -20.65 -16.84
C MET A 417 6.81 -20.99 -17.94
N PRO A 418 6.60 -20.09 -18.91
CA PRO A 418 5.68 -20.34 -20.01
C PRO A 418 6.31 -21.27 -21.04
N ASN A 419 5.46 -22.08 -21.66
CA ASN A 419 5.74 -22.91 -22.82
C ASN A 419 4.76 -22.51 -23.92
N ALA A 420 5.25 -21.76 -24.90
CA ALA A 420 4.52 -21.27 -26.06
C ALA A 420 4.55 -22.24 -27.26
N LYS A 421 4.95 -23.52 -27.06
CA LYS A 421 4.97 -24.52 -28.14
C LYS A 421 3.64 -24.59 -28.90
N GLY A 422 2.52 -24.66 -28.17
CA GLY A 422 1.19 -24.74 -28.78
C GLY A 422 0.83 -23.48 -29.59
N LEU A 423 1.27 -22.30 -29.15
CA LEU A 423 1.10 -21.05 -29.88
C LEU A 423 1.91 -21.07 -31.18
N THR A 424 3.18 -21.49 -31.12
CA THR A 424 4.04 -21.56 -32.30
C THR A 424 3.52 -22.58 -33.32
N GLU A 425 3.01 -23.73 -32.87
CA GLU A 425 2.37 -24.73 -33.73
C GLU A 425 1.12 -24.17 -34.42
N LYS A 426 0.27 -23.42 -33.69
CA LYS A 426 -0.89 -22.73 -34.27
C LYS A 426 -0.53 -21.72 -35.35
N LEU A 427 0.63 -21.07 -35.22
CA LEU A 427 1.16 -20.10 -36.19
C LEU A 427 1.96 -20.74 -37.33
N GLY A 428 2.15 -22.07 -37.32
CA GLY A 428 2.95 -22.79 -38.31
C GLY A 428 4.46 -22.55 -38.19
N LEU A 429 4.94 -22.11 -37.02
CA LEU A 429 6.35 -21.87 -36.75
C LEU A 429 7.02 -23.13 -36.22
N ASN A 430 8.16 -23.50 -36.81
CA ASN A 430 8.97 -24.64 -36.40
C ASN A 430 10.36 -24.17 -36.00
N PHE A 431 10.94 -24.80 -34.97
CA PHE A 431 12.26 -24.48 -34.45
C PHE A 431 13.11 -25.75 -34.44
N ASP A 432 14.27 -25.69 -35.08
CA ASP A 432 15.29 -26.74 -35.05
C ASP A 432 16.48 -26.26 -34.22
N VAL A 433 17.02 -27.13 -33.35
CA VAL A 433 18.01 -26.74 -32.34
C VAL A 433 19.24 -27.64 -32.41
N VAL A 434 20.41 -27.01 -32.52
CA VAL A 434 21.71 -27.68 -32.38
C VAL A 434 22.30 -27.27 -31.03
N LYS A 435 22.72 -28.26 -30.24
CA LYS A 435 23.19 -28.04 -28.87
C LYS A 435 24.60 -28.54 -28.68
N THR A 436 25.41 -27.77 -27.97
CA THR A 436 26.74 -28.21 -27.50
C THR A 436 26.65 -29.11 -26.28
N ASN A 437 25.60 -28.95 -25.47
CA ASN A 437 25.40 -29.64 -24.20
C ASN A 437 23.90 -29.97 -23.99
N PRO A 438 23.56 -30.97 -23.15
CA PRO A 438 22.18 -31.42 -22.96
C PRO A 438 21.16 -30.33 -22.61
N TYR A 439 21.58 -29.30 -21.87
CA TYR A 439 20.74 -28.21 -21.37
C TYR A 439 21.06 -26.85 -22.00
N ALA A 440 21.79 -26.82 -23.13
CA ALA A 440 22.28 -25.56 -23.73
C ALA A 440 21.16 -24.60 -24.18
N ASP A 441 19.94 -25.11 -24.34
CA ASP A 441 18.74 -24.35 -24.70
C ASP A 441 17.73 -24.31 -23.53
N PHE A 442 18.20 -24.47 -22.29
CA PHE A 442 17.36 -24.30 -21.12
C PHE A 442 16.68 -22.92 -21.12
N GLY A 443 15.39 -22.91 -20.82
CA GLY A 443 14.56 -21.71 -20.84
C GLY A 443 14.04 -21.28 -22.21
N ASN A 444 14.25 -22.12 -23.25
CA ASN A 444 13.54 -21.96 -24.52
C ASN A 444 12.03 -22.08 -24.31
N LEU A 445 11.28 -21.04 -24.71
CA LEU A 445 9.83 -20.97 -24.56
C LEU A 445 9.06 -21.75 -25.62
N THR A 446 9.71 -22.18 -26.70
CA THR A 446 9.06 -22.85 -27.86
C THR A 446 8.99 -24.37 -27.71
N ARG A 447 9.46 -24.90 -26.58
CA ARG A 447 9.35 -26.31 -26.21
C ARG A 447 9.09 -26.46 -24.70
N PRO A 448 8.47 -27.57 -24.26
CA PRO A 448 8.43 -27.89 -22.84
C PRO A 448 9.84 -28.14 -22.30
N MET A 449 10.01 -27.96 -21.00
CA MET A 449 11.20 -28.43 -20.29
C MET A 449 11.27 -29.96 -20.34
N ASN A 450 12.48 -30.49 -20.51
CA ASN A 450 12.70 -31.93 -20.36
C ASN A 450 12.74 -32.33 -18.88
N ASP A 451 12.68 -33.64 -18.60
CA ASP A 451 12.59 -34.15 -17.23
C ASP A 451 13.83 -33.81 -16.38
N GLY A 452 15.02 -33.74 -17.01
CA GLY A 452 16.24 -33.30 -16.34
C GLY A 452 16.18 -31.83 -15.91
N GLU A 453 15.71 -30.96 -16.81
CA GLU A 453 15.50 -29.53 -16.53
C GLU A 453 14.46 -29.33 -15.42
N LYS A 454 13.34 -30.07 -15.48
CA LYS A 454 12.30 -30.05 -14.44
C LYS A 454 12.85 -30.48 -13.07
N GLY A 455 13.64 -31.55 -13.03
CA GLY A 455 14.29 -32.03 -11.81
C GLY A 455 15.26 -31.01 -11.21
N LEU A 456 16.08 -30.37 -12.06
CA LEU A 456 17.00 -29.30 -11.63
C LEU A 456 16.25 -28.07 -11.09
N MET A 457 15.16 -27.67 -11.75
CA MET A 457 14.32 -26.56 -11.29
C MET A 457 13.64 -26.87 -9.96
N GLN A 458 13.07 -28.07 -9.80
CA GLN A 458 12.47 -28.45 -8.52
C GLN A 458 13.52 -28.53 -7.40
N MET A 459 14.72 -29.05 -7.67
CA MET A 459 15.82 -29.04 -6.71
C MET A 459 16.19 -27.61 -6.29
N TYR A 460 16.26 -26.69 -7.25
CA TYR A 460 16.53 -25.27 -6.97
C TYR A 460 15.47 -24.64 -6.06
N VAL A 461 14.18 -24.87 -6.37
CA VAL A 461 13.04 -24.40 -5.56
C VAL A 461 13.07 -25.03 -4.15
N ASN A 462 13.38 -26.32 -4.03
CA ASN A 462 13.51 -27.00 -2.73
C ASN A 462 14.63 -26.38 -1.87
N ASN A 463 15.78 -26.09 -2.48
CA ASN A 463 16.90 -25.44 -1.78
C ASN A 463 16.54 -24.02 -1.33
N GLY A 464 15.83 -23.26 -2.18
CA GLY A 464 15.34 -21.92 -1.83
C GLY A 464 14.34 -21.96 -0.66
N TYR A 465 13.41 -22.94 -0.64
CA TYR A 465 12.48 -23.11 0.48
C TYR A 465 13.20 -23.40 1.79
N LYS A 466 14.17 -24.33 1.74
CA LYS A 466 14.98 -24.67 2.91
C LYS A 466 15.74 -23.46 3.44
N LEU A 467 16.35 -22.67 2.55
CA LEU A 467 17.05 -21.45 2.95
C LEU A 467 16.11 -20.44 3.61
N PHE A 468 14.94 -20.21 3.02
CA PHE A 468 13.94 -19.29 3.56
C PHE A 468 13.45 -19.75 4.95
N LEU A 469 13.13 -21.03 5.11
CA LEU A 469 12.81 -21.60 6.42
C LEU A 469 13.94 -21.40 7.43
N THR A 470 15.20 -21.63 7.04
CA THR A 470 16.35 -21.38 7.91
C THR A 470 16.42 -19.92 8.33
N ARG A 471 16.23 -18.95 7.42
CA ARG A 471 16.26 -17.52 7.76
C ARG A 471 15.18 -17.11 8.74
N CYS A 472 13.97 -17.63 8.55
CA CYS A 472 12.86 -17.38 9.47
C CYS A 472 13.09 -18.08 10.81
N SER A 473 13.61 -19.31 10.81
CA SER A 473 13.94 -20.07 12.01
C SER A 473 15.00 -19.34 12.85
N ASP A 474 16.10 -18.91 12.22
CA ASP A 474 17.18 -18.15 12.86
C ASP A 474 16.67 -16.83 13.43
N GLY A 475 15.83 -16.11 12.68
CA GLY A 475 15.31 -14.79 13.08
C GLY A 475 14.25 -14.84 14.17
N ARG A 476 13.44 -15.91 14.23
CA ARG A 476 12.34 -16.04 15.19
C ARG A 476 12.62 -16.96 16.37
N GLY A 477 13.69 -17.76 16.33
CA GLY A 477 13.97 -18.77 17.35
C GLY A 477 12.97 -19.94 17.35
N ILE A 478 12.20 -20.12 16.28
CA ILE A 478 11.28 -21.25 16.08
C ILE A 478 12.06 -22.36 15.36
N SER A 479 11.97 -23.61 15.80
CA SER A 479 12.67 -24.70 15.12
C SER A 479 12.17 -24.87 13.67
N MET A 480 13.05 -25.29 12.75
CA MET A 480 12.64 -25.50 11.35
C MET A 480 11.45 -26.48 11.21
N GLU A 481 11.36 -27.49 12.07
CA GLU A 481 10.26 -28.46 12.03
C GLU A 481 8.92 -27.84 12.45
N GLU A 482 8.91 -27.03 13.51
CA GLU A 482 7.70 -26.32 13.95
C GLU A 482 7.31 -25.23 12.96
N LEU A 483 8.31 -24.50 12.45
CA LEU A 483 8.08 -23.46 11.46
C LEU A 483 7.51 -24.05 10.17
N ASP A 484 7.98 -25.20 9.71
CA ASP A 484 7.46 -25.85 8.51
C ASP A 484 5.96 -26.18 8.62
N LYS A 485 5.46 -26.52 9.82
CA LYS A 485 4.04 -26.82 10.07
C LYS A 485 3.13 -25.60 9.86
N ILE A 486 3.64 -24.40 10.14
CA ILE A 486 2.92 -23.13 10.02
C ILE A 486 3.30 -22.34 8.75
N ALA A 487 4.31 -22.82 8.00
CA ALA A 487 4.78 -22.28 6.74
C ALA A 487 4.01 -22.89 5.55
N GLN A 488 4.69 -23.60 4.65
CA GLN A 488 4.09 -24.23 3.47
C GLN A 488 3.33 -23.25 2.56
N GLY A 489 3.79 -21.99 2.52
CA GLY A 489 3.21 -20.91 1.73
C GLY A 489 1.96 -20.25 2.32
N ARG A 490 1.54 -20.62 3.53
CA ARG A 490 0.28 -20.16 4.16
C ARG A 490 0.33 -18.69 4.57
N VAL A 491 -0.69 -17.94 4.20
CA VAL A 491 -0.88 -16.54 4.60
C VAL A 491 -1.58 -16.50 5.96
N TRP A 492 -1.13 -15.60 6.83
CA TRP A 492 -1.71 -15.37 8.16
C TRP A 492 -2.06 -13.90 8.35
N THR A 493 -3.09 -13.59 9.14
CA THR A 493 -3.32 -12.24 9.64
C THR A 493 -2.28 -11.87 10.71
N GLY A 494 -2.08 -10.59 10.99
CA GLY A 494 -1.14 -10.12 12.02
C GLY A 494 -1.49 -10.67 13.40
N SER A 495 -2.79 -10.75 13.73
CA SER A 495 -3.28 -11.38 14.96
C SER A 495 -2.83 -12.83 15.10
N THR A 496 -3.13 -13.67 14.10
CA THR A 496 -2.71 -15.08 14.11
C THR A 496 -1.19 -15.22 14.03
N ALA A 497 -0.49 -14.36 13.28
CA ALA A 497 0.96 -14.39 13.18
C ALA A 497 1.63 -14.10 14.54
N LYS A 498 1.03 -13.24 15.39
CA LYS A 498 1.52 -13.03 16.76
C LYS A 498 1.35 -14.28 17.62
N GLU A 499 0.19 -14.94 17.55
CA GLU A 499 -0.05 -16.20 18.28
C GLU A 499 0.93 -17.31 17.88
N LEU A 500 1.36 -17.32 16.62
CA LEU A 500 2.30 -18.30 16.06
C LEU A 500 3.79 -17.91 16.27
N GLY A 501 4.08 -16.76 16.89
CA GLY A 501 5.45 -16.26 17.11
C GLY A 501 6.15 -15.71 15.86
N LEU A 502 5.40 -15.51 14.76
CA LEU A 502 5.90 -14.89 13.53
C LEU A 502 5.97 -13.36 13.62
N VAL A 503 5.17 -12.77 14.50
CA VAL A 503 5.11 -11.34 14.84
C VAL A 503 5.24 -11.19 16.36
N ASP A 504 5.89 -10.12 16.83
CA ASP A 504 6.11 -9.90 18.25
C ASP A 504 4.98 -9.06 18.87
N GLU A 505 4.58 -7.98 18.21
CA GLU A 505 3.59 -7.03 18.73
C GLU A 505 2.53 -6.63 17.71
N LEU A 506 1.35 -6.26 18.22
CA LEU A 506 0.28 -5.69 17.40
C LEU A 506 0.35 -4.16 17.40
N GLY A 507 0.13 -3.56 16.24
CA GLY A 507 0.05 -2.12 16.03
C GLY A 507 0.74 -1.64 14.74
N GLY A 508 0.75 -0.33 14.55
CA GLY A 508 1.33 0.32 13.37
C GLY A 508 2.74 0.86 13.55
N LEU A 509 3.09 1.83 12.71
CA LEU A 509 4.38 2.52 12.68
C LEU A 509 4.69 3.24 13.99
N ASP A 510 3.67 3.80 14.65
CA ASP A 510 3.86 4.51 15.93
C ASP A 510 4.29 3.58 17.05
N LYS A 511 3.76 2.36 17.09
CA LYS A 511 4.20 1.35 18.05
C LYS A 511 5.62 0.89 17.74
N ALA A 512 5.97 0.71 16.48
CA ALA A 512 7.33 0.37 16.07
C ALA A 512 8.35 1.48 16.42
N LEU A 513 7.96 2.75 16.25
CA LEU A 513 8.78 3.91 16.64
C LEU A 513 8.97 3.99 18.16
N GLU A 514 7.92 3.78 18.95
CA GLU A 514 8.00 3.70 20.41
C GLU A 514 9.02 2.65 20.85
N ILE A 515 8.90 1.42 20.31
CA ILE A 515 9.81 0.32 20.61
C ILE A 515 11.24 0.63 20.17
N ALA A 516 11.41 1.23 18.99
CA ALA A 516 12.73 1.60 18.48
C ALA A 516 13.42 2.63 19.38
N VAL A 517 12.70 3.66 19.82
CA VAL A 517 13.20 4.69 20.73
C VAL A 517 13.58 4.09 22.09
N THR A 518 12.69 3.28 22.67
CA THR A 518 12.94 2.62 23.96
C THR A 518 14.17 1.71 23.88
N LYS A 519 14.30 0.89 22.84
CA LYS A 519 15.45 -0.02 22.67
C LYS A 519 16.75 0.71 22.36
N ALA A 520 16.68 1.84 21.64
CA ALA A 520 17.84 2.70 21.39
C ALA A 520 18.32 3.45 22.64
N GLY A 521 17.47 3.59 23.67
CA GLY A 521 17.80 4.29 24.91
C GLY A 521 18.05 5.79 24.70
N VAL A 522 17.28 6.43 23.83
CA VAL A 522 17.41 7.86 23.52
C VAL A 522 16.20 8.65 23.99
N ASP A 523 16.45 9.75 24.71
CA ASP A 523 15.38 10.64 25.19
C ASP A 523 15.04 11.74 24.18
N ALA A 524 16.08 12.31 23.55
CA ALA A 524 15.94 13.35 22.54
C ALA A 524 16.45 12.80 21.20
N TYR A 525 15.61 12.91 20.17
CA TYR A 525 15.87 12.38 18.85
C TYR A 525 15.07 13.12 17.78
N THR A 526 15.48 12.92 16.52
CA THR A 526 14.70 13.29 15.34
C THR A 526 14.33 12.04 14.54
N VAL A 527 13.06 11.92 14.15
CA VAL A 527 12.63 10.88 13.20
C VAL A 527 12.89 11.36 11.78
N MET A 528 13.61 10.56 10.99
CA MET A 528 13.88 10.85 9.59
C MET A 528 13.39 9.72 8.68
N ASN A 529 12.65 10.09 7.63
CA ASN A 529 12.08 9.14 6.67
C ASN A 529 13.01 8.94 5.47
N TYR A 530 13.16 7.68 5.05
CA TYR A 530 14.01 7.24 3.96
C TYR A 530 13.24 6.31 3.01
N PRO A 531 13.52 6.36 1.69
CA PRO A 531 14.21 7.45 1.02
C PRO A 531 13.48 8.80 1.20
N LYS A 532 14.16 9.93 0.96
CA LYS A 532 13.46 11.23 0.98
C LYS A 532 12.47 11.28 -0.18
N LYS A 533 11.32 11.93 0.03
CA LYS A 533 10.41 12.28 -1.08
C LYS A 533 11.15 13.24 -2.01
N GLU A 534 10.97 13.09 -3.32
CA GLU A 534 11.51 14.03 -4.29
C GLU A 534 10.88 15.42 -4.08
N GLY A 535 11.66 16.47 -4.33
CA GLY A 535 11.11 17.83 -4.37
C GLY A 535 10.23 18.02 -5.61
N PHE A 536 9.34 19.03 -5.61
CA PHE A 536 8.44 19.29 -6.75
C PHE A 536 9.17 19.40 -8.09
N LEU A 537 10.32 20.08 -8.12
CA LEU A 537 11.11 20.25 -9.35
C LEU A 537 11.75 18.94 -9.84
N GLU A 538 12.21 18.10 -8.91
CA GLU A 538 12.78 16.78 -9.21
C GLU A 538 11.68 15.85 -9.76
N SER A 539 10.53 15.80 -9.09
CA SER A 539 9.32 15.10 -9.56
C SER A 539 8.90 15.56 -10.95
N LEU A 540 8.88 16.88 -11.23
CA LEU A 540 8.55 17.43 -12.55
C LEU A 540 9.53 16.97 -13.63
N MET A 541 10.84 16.92 -13.34
CA MET A 541 11.86 16.46 -14.29
C MET A 541 11.77 14.95 -14.55
N ASN A 542 11.37 14.18 -13.54
CA ASN A 542 11.25 12.73 -13.60
C ASN A 542 9.88 12.25 -14.12
N THR A 543 8.88 13.14 -14.18
CA THR A 543 7.52 12.81 -14.63
C THR A 543 7.51 12.46 -16.12
N ASN A 544 7.16 11.22 -16.44
CA ASN A 544 6.97 10.75 -17.82
C ASN A 544 5.46 10.79 -18.19
N PRO A 545 5.05 11.50 -19.27
CA PRO A 545 3.66 11.55 -19.72
C PRO A 545 3.02 10.18 -20.02
N GLY A 546 3.81 9.19 -20.45
CA GLY A 546 3.31 7.83 -20.66
C GLY A 546 2.91 7.11 -19.37
N ASN A 547 3.65 7.37 -18.28
CA ASN A 547 3.37 6.81 -16.97
C ASN A 547 2.11 7.43 -16.35
N TYR A 548 1.85 8.71 -16.60
CA TYR A 548 0.64 9.40 -16.16
C TYR A 548 -0.64 8.78 -16.73
N ILE A 549 -0.67 8.51 -18.05
CA ILE A 549 -1.83 7.89 -18.70
C ILE A 549 -2.06 6.46 -18.16
N LYS A 550 -0.98 5.70 -17.96
CA LYS A 550 -1.04 4.35 -17.39
C LYS A 550 -1.56 4.36 -15.96
N ALA A 551 -1.06 5.28 -15.12
CA ALA A 551 -1.53 5.49 -13.76
C ALA A 551 -3.02 5.82 -13.71
N ARG A 552 -3.51 6.65 -14.64
CA ARG A 552 -4.94 6.97 -14.74
C ARG A 552 -5.80 5.77 -15.11
N MET A 553 -5.33 4.90 -16.00
CA MET A 553 -6.04 3.63 -16.30
C MET A 553 -6.08 2.71 -15.08
N LEU A 554 -4.98 2.63 -14.33
CA LEU A 554 -4.86 1.86 -13.10
C LEU A 554 -5.68 2.40 -11.93
N ASN A 555 -6.03 3.69 -11.93
CA ASN A 555 -6.79 4.33 -10.86
C ASN A 555 -8.28 4.52 -11.20
N GLY A 556 -8.71 4.11 -12.39
CA GLY A 556 -10.09 4.21 -12.86
C GLY A 556 -10.98 3.04 -12.43
N LYS A 557 -12.27 3.07 -12.84
CA LYS A 557 -13.27 2.02 -12.53
C LYS A 557 -12.92 0.60 -13.00
N MET A 558 -11.93 0.46 -13.88
CA MET A 558 -11.42 -0.82 -14.38
C MET A 558 -10.10 -1.24 -13.71
N SER A 559 -9.65 -0.52 -12.68
CA SER A 559 -8.42 -0.78 -11.92
C SER A 559 -8.26 -2.25 -11.57
N ASP A 560 -9.26 -2.84 -10.92
CA ASP A 560 -9.20 -4.22 -10.40
C ASP A 560 -9.02 -5.24 -11.51
N VAL A 561 -9.70 -5.01 -12.64
CA VAL A 561 -9.56 -5.84 -13.83
C VAL A 561 -8.18 -5.66 -14.43
N TYR A 562 -7.71 -4.42 -14.60
CA TYR A 562 -6.40 -4.13 -15.19
C TYR A 562 -5.24 -4.68 -14.33
N ARG A 563 -5.29 -4.54 -13.00
CA ARG A 563 -4.30 -5.07 -12.06
C ARG A 563 -4.13 -6.58 -12.20
N GLN A 564 -5.23 -7.30 -12.41
CA GLN A 564 -5.20 -8.75 -12.65
C GLN A 564 -4.46 -9.13 -13.95
N PHE A 565 -4.47 -8.25 -14.97
CA PHE A 565 -3.69 -8.44 -16.20
C PHE A 565 -2.24 -7.94 -16.09
N GLY A 566 -1.90 -7.12 -15.09
CA GLY A 566 -0.55 -6.55 -14.93
C GLY A 566 0.57 -7.60 -14.79
N ILE A 567 0.26 -8.75 -14.20
CA ILE A 567 1.21 -9.88 -14.09
C ILE A 567 1.57 -10.44 -15.47
N ILE A 568 0.60 -10.45 -16.40
CA ILE A 568 0.83 -10.91 -17.78
C ILE A 568 1.67 -9.88 -18.54
N GLU A 569 1.43 -8.58 -18.31
CA GLU A 569 2.16 -7.49 -18.97
C GLU A 569 3.67 -7.51 -18.66
N ASN A 570 4.05 -7.87 -17.44
CA ASN A 570 5.44 -7.81 -16.96
C ASN A 570 6.11 -9.19 -16.82
N PHE A 571 5.50 -10.24 -17.37
CA PHE A 571 5.96 -11.62 -17.14
C PHE A 571 7.43 -11.85 -17.56
N ASP A 572 7.90 -11.15 -18.59
CA ASP A 572 9.28 -11.23 -19.09
C ASP A 572 10.32 -10.51 -18.21
N LYS A 573 9.86 -9.60 -17.33
CA LYS A 573 10.71 -8.75 -16.46
C LYS A 573 10.78 -9.22 -15.01
N ILE A 574 9.87 -10.10 -14.59
CA ILE A 574 9.83 -10.60 -13.21
C ILE A 574 10.83 -11.75 -13.04
N ASP A 575 11.46 -11.84 -11.87
CA ASP A 575 12.27 -12.99 -11.50
C ASP A 575 11.46 -14.30 -11.62
N ARG A 576 12.07 -15.33 -12.21
CA ARG A 576 11.41 -16.62 -12.43
C ARG A 576 11.19 -17.39 -11.13
N ILE A 577 11.93 -17.06 -10.08
CA ILE A 577 11.87 -17.71 -8.78
C ILE A 577 11.44 -16.69 -7.73
N GLN A 578 10.24 -16.91 -7.20
CA GLN A 578 9.53 -15.92 -6.43
C GLN A 578 9.16 -16.43 -5.04
N ALA A 579 9.38 -15.56 -4.07
CA ALA A 579 8.72 -15.56 -2.79
C ALA A 579 7.66 -14.46 -2.84
N ARG A 580 6.48 -14.76 -3.41
CA ARG A 580 5.37 -13.81 -3.57
C ARG A 580 4.03 -14.38 -3.08
N VAL A 581 3.16 -13.55 -2.52
CA VAL A 581 1.76 -13.91 -2.15
C VAL A 581 0.90 -14.21 -3.38
N PRO A 582 -0.25 -14.89 -3.21
CA PRO A 582 -0.93 -15.46 -4.35
C PRO A 582 -1.59 -14.48 -5.32
N PHE A 583 -2.00 -13.30 -4.87
CA PHE A 583 -2.61 -12.25 -5.68
C PHE A 583 -2.58 -10.93 -4.90
N GLU A 584 -2.74 -9.78 -5.58
CA GLU A 584 -3.21 -8.56 -4.90
C GLU A 584 -4.60 -8.90 -4.37
N LEU A 585 -4.71 -9.03 -3.05
CA LEU A 585 -5.94 -9.44 -2.39
C LEU A 585 -6.93 -8.28 -2.46
N ASN A 586 -7.77 -8.29 -3.49
CA ASN A 586 -8.92 -7.41 -3.57
C ASN A 586 -10.01 -7.96 -2.63
N ILE A 587 -9.87 -7.61 -1.35
CA ILE A 587 -10.84 -7.92 -0.31
C ILE A 587 -11.91 -6.82 -0.40
N GLN A 588 -13.07 -7.16 -0.96
CA GLN A 588 -14.17 -6.21 -1.21
C GLN A 588 -15.37 -6.44 -0.33
#